data_AF-A0A166AG72-F1
#
_entry.id   AF-A0A166AG72-F1
#
_cell.length_a   1.000
_cell.length_b   1.000
_cell.length_c   1.000
_cell.angle_alpha   90.00
_cell.angle_beta   90.00
_cell.angle_gamma   90.00
#
_symmetry.space_group_name_H-M   'P 1'
#
loop_
_entity.id
_entity.type
_entity.pdbx_description
1 polymer ?
#
loop_
_entity_poly.entity_id
_entity_poly.type
_entity_poly.pdbx_seq_one_letter_code
_entity_poly.pdbx_strand_id
1 'polypeptide(L)'
;MEGHVFGDHWTDTHTRAFMKLKGVLTSDPVLCAPRWDGTPFIVTTDGCKEGFGGVLTQRHTTVLPNGKTVIKMHPIAFTSKCECLHAAICIRLH
;
A
#
# COMPACT_ATOMS: atom_id res chain seq x y z
N MET A 1 16.49 10.22 -12.97
CA MET A 1 16.60 10.33 -11.51
C MET A 1 17.97 9.85 -11.10
N GLU A 2 18.75 10.64 -10.36
CA GLU A 2 19.96 10.12 -9.72
C GLU A 2 19.52 9.11 -8.65
N GLY A 3 19.88 7.84 -8.85
CA GLY A 3 19.60 6.81 -7.88
C GLY A 3 20.33 7.15 -6.60
N HIS A 4 19.59 7.49 -5.54
CA HIS A 4 20.16 7.73 -4.23
C HIS A 4 20.76 6.41 -3.73
N VAL A 5 22.06 6.22 -3.93
CA VAL A 5 22.77 5.04 -3.47
C VAL A 5 22.88 5.18 -1.95
N PHE A 6 22.16 4.33 -1.21
CA PHE A 6 22.20 4.33 0.26
C PHE A 6 23.55 3.89 0.84
N GLY A 7 24.54 3.59 0.00
CA GLY A 7 25.96 3.44 0.32
C GLY A 7 26.22 2.65 1.60
N ASP A 8 27.17 3.12 2.40
CA ASP A 8 27.60 2.50 3.66
C ASP A 8 26.55 2.61 4.78
N HIS A 9 25.48 3.40 4.60
CA HIS A 9 24.42 3.57 5.59
C HIS A 9 23.36 2.45 5.53
N TRP A 10 23.24 1.74 4.41
CA TRP A 10 22.35 0.57 4.33
C TRP A 10 23.08 -0.70 4.79
N THR A 11 22.76 -1.13 6.00
CA THR A 11 23.36 -2.32 6.61
C THR A 11 22.39 -3.51 6.53
N ASP A 12 22.89 -4.71 6.83
CA ASP A 12 22.04 -5.91 6.91
C ASP A 12 20.88 -5.76 7.90
N THR A 13 21.07 -5.00 8.97
CA THR A 13 19.99 -4.68 9.92
C THR A 13 18.84 -3.92 9.25
N HIS A 14 19.15 -2.98 8.34
CA HIS A 14 18.13 -2.26 7.56
C HIS A 14 17.39 -3.19 6.60
N THR A 15 18.10 -4.09 5.91
CA THR A 15 17.48 -5.12 5.07
C THR A 15 16.51 -5.99 5.86
N ARG A 16 16.93 -6.51 7.02
CA ARG A 16 16.07 -7.35 7.87
C ARG A 16 14.85 -6.61 8.38
N ALA A 17 15.01 -5.37 8.82
CA ALA A 17 13.89 -4.53 9.26
C ALA A 17 12.90 -4.28 8.11
N PHE A 18 13.39 -3.96 6.91
CA PHE A 18 12.56 -3.74 5.72
C PHE A 18 11.79 -5.00 5.31
N MET A 19 12.45 -6.16 5.30
CA MET A 19 11.79 -7.43 5.01
C MET A 19 10.73 -7.77 6.05
N LYS A 20 11.00 -7.51 7.33
CA LYS A 20 10.00 -7.69 8.40
C LYS A 20 8.79 -6.78 8.20
N LEU A 21 9.00 -5.51 7.85
CA LEU A 21 7.92 -4.57 7.56
C LEU A 21 7.08 -5.04 6.37
N LYS A 22 7.70 -5.51 5.28
CA LYS A 22 6.98 -6.11 4.16
C LYS A 22 6.09 -7.27 4.62
N GLY A 23 6.66 -8.20 5.38
CA GLY A 23 5.90 -9.35 5.90
C GLY A 23 4.70 -8.94 6.74
N VAL A 24 4.86 -7.93 7.61
CA VAL A 24 3.75 -7.40 8.43
C VAL A 24 2.68 -6.73 7.56
N LEU A 25 3.06 -5.93 6.55
CA LEU A 25 2.12 -5.25 5.67
C LEU A 25 1.33 -6.21 4.77
N THR A 26 1.88 -7.39 4.46
CA THR A 26 1.25 -8.39 3.59
C THR A 26 0.58 -9.53 4.34
N SER A 27 0.42 -9.42 5.66
CA SER A 27 -0.16 -10.46 6.51
C SER A 27 -1.25 -9.90 7.43
N ASP A 28 -2.08 -10.79 7.96
CA ASP A 28 -2.98 -10.46 9.07
C ASP A 28 -2.16 -9.98 10.30
N PRO A 29 -2.62 -8.96 11.06
CA PRO A 29 -3.91 -8.28 10.98
C PRO A 29 -3.91 -6.99 10.14
N VAL A 30 -2.81 -6.68 9.45
CA VAL A 30 -2.74 -5.45 8.64
C VAL A 30 -3.49 -5.65 7.33
N LEU A 31 -3.10 -6.65 6.54
CA LEU A 31 -3.81 -7.03 5.32
C LEU A 31 -5.06 -7.82 5.69
N CYS A 32 -6.22 -7.39 5.20
CA CYS A 32 -7.49 -8.06 5.48
C CYS A 32 -8.14 -8.60 4.21
N ALA A 33 -8.95 -9.64 4.38
CA ALA A 33 -9.82 -10.13 3.32
C ALA A 33 -10.94 -9.11 3.01
N PRO A 34 -11.39 -9.00 1.75
CA PRO A 34 -12.48 -8.11 1.37
C PRO A 34 -13.79 -8.51 2.05
N ARG A 35 -14.59 -7.51 2.41
CA ARG A 35 -15.97 -7.67 2.89
C ARG A 35 -16.96 -7.31 1.78
N TRP A 36 -17.90 -8.22 1.51
CA TRP A 36 -18.95 -8.06 0.51
C TRP A 36 -20.32 -7.76 1.14
N ASP A 37 -20.31 -7.08 2.29
CA ASP A 37 -21.49 -6.77 3.11
C ASP A 37 -22.09 -5.38 2.80
N GLY A 38 -21.66 -4.76 1.70
CA GLY A 38 -22.01 -3.38 1.35
C GLY A 38 -21.03 -2.33 1.89
N THR A 39 -20.01 -2.72 2.65
CA THR A 39 -18.93 -1.80 3.06
C THR A 39 -18.18 -1.27 1.82
N PRO A 40 -18.10 0.06 1.62
CA PRO A 40 -17.46 0.62 0.44
C PRO A 40 -15.97 0.27 0.36
N PHE A 41 -15.51 -0.03 -0.84
CA PHE A 41 -14.09 -0.04 -1.19
C PHE A 41 -13.59 1.39 -1.37
N ILE A 42 -12.42 1.69 -0.82
CA ILE A 42 -11.77 2.99 -0.92
C ILE A 42 -10.45 2.79 -1.65
N VAL A 43 -10.31 3.43 -2.81
CA VAL A 43 -9.09 3.39 -3.61
C VAL A 43 -8.30 4.67 -3.36
N THR A 44 -7.04 4.53 -2.98
CA THR A 44 -6.08 5.63 -2.91
C THR A 44 -4.98 5.38 -3.93
N THR A 45 -4.80 6.29 -4.87
CA THR A 45 -3.74 6.21 -5.89
C THR A 45 -2.83 7.42 -5.81
N ASP A 46 -1.55 7.20 -6.06
CA ASP A 46 -0.59 8.27 -6.28
C ASP A 46 0.27 7.92 -7.50
N GLY A 47 0.55 8.91 -8.34
CA GLY A 47 1.16 8.70 -9.66
C GLY A 47 2.15 9.77 -10.02
N CYS A 48 3.23 9.37 -10.68
CA CYS A 48 4.26 10.24 -11.19
C CYS A 48 4.64 9.85 -12.63
N LYS A 49 5.57 10.59 -13.24
CA LYS A 49 5.99 10.36 -14.64
C LYS A 49 6.57 8.98 -14.91
N GLU A 50 7.00 8.25 -13.88
CA GLU A 50 7.67 6.95 -14.01
C GLU A 50 6.76 5.78 -13.62
N GLY A 51 5.57 6.05 -13.09
CA GLY A 51 4.65 5.01 -12.67
C GLY A 51 3.59 5.50 -11.69
N PHE A 52 2.68 4.60 -11.36
CA PHE A 52 1.64 4.83 -10.37
C PHE A 52 1.56 3.69 -9.36
N GLY A 53 1.15 4.04 -8.16
CA GLY A 53 0.82 3.14 -7.07
C GLY A 53 -0.63 3.29 -6.66
N GLY A 54 -1.17 2.23 -6.05
CA GLY A 54 -2.50 2.24 -5.49
C GLY A 54 -2.65 1.31 -4.30
N VAL A 55 -3.52 1.69 -3.38
CA VAL A 55 -3.97 0.87 -2.25
C VAL A 55 -5.48 0.78 -2.28
N LEU A 56 -5.99 -0.45 -2.29
CA LEU A 56 -7.41 -0.73 -2.07
C LEU A 56 -7.60 -0.98 -0.57
N THR A 57 -8.50 -0.23 0.06
CA THR A 57 -8.78 -0.36 1.50
C THR A 57 -10.28 -0.51 1.77
N GLN A 58 -10.63 -1.09 2.91
CA GLN A 58 -11.99 -1.11 3.45
C GLN A 58 -11.98 -0.79 4.94
N ARG A 59 -13.12 -0.30 5.46
CA ARG A 59 -13.29 -0.03 6.90
C ARG A 59 -13.64 -1.32 7.64
N HIS A 60 -12.84 -1.67 8.65
CA HIS A 60 -13.06 -2.81 9.52
C HIS A 60 -13.28 -2.34 10.96
N THR A 61 -14.31 -2.90 11.58
CA THR A 61 -14.58 -2.72 13.01
C THR A 61 -13.69 -3.66 13.80
N THR A 62 -12.85 -3.10 14.67
CA THR A 62 -11.93 -3.84 15.55
C THR A 62 -12.24 -3.53 17.01
N VAL A 63 -12.27 -4.54 17.86
CA VAL A 63 -12.38 -4.38 19.31
C VAL A 63 -10.97 -4.32 19.89
N LEU A 64 -10.66 -3.22 20.58
CA LEU A 64 -9.39 -3.06 21.27
C LEU A 64 -9.37 -3.88 22.58
N PRO A 65 -8.20 -4.20 23.14
CA PRO A 65 -8.09 -4.96 24.40
C PRO A 65 -8.82 -4.32 25.60
N ASN A 66 -9.04 -3.01 25.56
CA ASN A 66 -9.81 -2.26 26.56
C ASN A 66 -11.34 -2.32 26.33
N GLY A 67 -11.82 -3.18 25.43
CA GLY A 67 -13.23 -3.35 25.09
C GLY A 67 -13.80 -2.27 24.15
N LYS A 68 -13.01 -1.24 23.79
CA LYS A 68 -13.47 -0.18 22.90
C LYS A 68 -13.49 -0.65 21.45
N THR A 69 -14.65 -0.46 20.81
CA THR A 69 -14.80 -0.68 19.37
C THR A 69 -14.30 0.53 18.59
N VAL A 70 -13.42 0.30 17.61
CA VAL A 70 -12.91 1.33 16.69
C VAL A 70 -13.05 0.88 15.25
N ILE A 71 -13.30 1.83 14.35
CA ILE A 71 -13.31 1.58 12.92
C ILE A 71 -11.94 1.99 12.37
N LYS A 72 -11.26 1.06 11.69
CA LYS A 72 -9.95 1.28 11.07
C LYS A 72 -10.03 0.99 9.58
N MET A 73 -9.24 1.69 8.77
CA MET A 73 -9.08 1.33 7.36
C MET A 73 -7.97 0.27 7.26
N HIS A 74 -8.30 -0.87 6.68
CA HIS A 74 -7.35 -1.95 6.43
C HIS A 74 -7.10 -2.08 4.93
N PRO A 75 -5.84 -2.27 4.49
CA PRO A 75 -5.55 -2.63 3.13
C PRO A 75 -6.11 -4.01 2.80
N ILE A 76 -6.64 -4.12 1.58
CA ILE A 76 -7.11 -5.36 0.95
C ILE A 76 -6.11 -5.77 -0.13
N ALA A 77 -5.59 -4.81 -0.88
CA ALA A 77 -4.61 -5.06 -1.94
C ALA A 77 -3.75 -3.82 -2.20
N PHE A 78 -2.53 -4.07 -2.70
CA PHE A 78 -1.60 -3.06 -3.19
C PHE A 78 -1.37 -3.29 -4.69
N THR A 79 -1.19 -2.20 -5.44
CA THR A 79 -0.81 -2.25 -6.84
C THR A 79 0.28 -1.24 -7.13
N SER A 80 1.21 -1.60 -8.00
CA SER A 80 2.20 -0.68 -8.54
C SER A 80 2.44 -1.03 -10.00
N LYS A 81 2.58 0.00 -10.83
CA LYS A 81 2.89 -0.15 -12.25
C LYS A 81 3.88 0.92 -12.65
N CYS A 82 5.03 0.48 -13.17
CA CYS A 82 5.98 1.37 -13.80
C CYS A 82 5.46 1.75 -15.19
N GLU A 83 5.50 3.03 -15.50
CA GLU A 83 5.15 3.55 -16.82
C GLU A 83 6.44 3.62 -17.64
N CYS A 84 6.69 2.57 -18.44
CA CYS A 84 7.78 2.61 -19.40
C CYS A 84 7.43 3.64 -20.48
N LEU A 85 8.37 4.57 -20.71
CA LEU A 85 8.30 5.79 -21.56
C LEU A 85 7.77 5.62 -23.02
N HIS A 86 7.34 4.43 -23.44
CA HIS A 86 6.66 4.23 -24.72
C HIS A 86 5.12 4.26 -24.64
N ALA A 87 4.53 4.26 -23.45
CA ALA A 87 3.09 4.47 -23.28
C ALA A 87 2.82 5.90 -22.83
N ALA A 88 3.21 6.88 -23.64
CA ALA A 88 2.84 8.27 -23.41
C ALA A 88 1.31 8.41 -23.44
N ILE A 89 0.74 8.80 -22.31
CA ILE A 89 -0.44 9.67 -22.17
C ILE A 89 -1.64 9.25 -23.03
N CYS A 90 -2.58 8.54 -22.41
CA CYS A 90 -3.99 8.67 -22.79
C CYS A 90 -4.90 8.59 -21.56
N ILE A 91 -4.72 9.52 -20.62
CA ILE A 91 -5.85 9.98 -19.81
C ILE A 91 -6.49 11.11 -20.63
N ARG A 92 -7.46 10.76 -21.48
CA ARG A 92 -8.42 11.71 -22.04
C ARG A 92 -9.26 12.24 -20.88
N LEU A 93 -8.87 13.40 -20.34
CA LEU A 93 -9.85 14.31 -19.77
C LEU A 93 -10.64 14.89 -20.95
N HIS A 94 -11.97 14.81 -20.86
CA HIS A 94 -12.89 15.39 -21.84
C HIS A 94 -12.71 16.91 -21.91
#